data_AF-A0A6P0NAN4-F1
#
_entry.id   AF-A0A6P0NAN4-F1
#
_cell.length_a   1.000
_cell.length_b   1.000
_cell.length_c   1.000
_cell.angle_alpha   90.00
_cell.angle_beta   90.00
_cell.angle_gamma   90.00
#
_symmetry.space_group_name_H-M   'P 1'
#
loop_
_entity.id
_entity.type
_entity.pdbx_description
1 polymer ?
#
loop_
_entity_poly.entity_id
_entity_poly.type
_entity_poly.pdbx_seq_one_letter_code
_entity_poly.pdbx_strand_id
1 'polypeptide(L)' 'VFGQSGINRLAIGVGMIPRGEVGLVFAGVGSASGALSEATEAAIIMMVILTTFIAPPLLRLVFQEPSEPVETAGES' A
#
# COMPACT_ATOMS: atom_id res chain seq x y z
N VAL A 1 20.91 6.69 11.55
CA VAL A 1 20.34 6.30 10.24
C VAL A 1 18.81 6.28 10.33
N PHE A 2 18.20 7.39 10.76
CA PHE A 2 16.75 7.49 10.95
C PHE A 2 16.24 8.75 10.25
N GLY A 3 15.37 8.55 9.26
CA GLY A 3 14.47 9.57 8.70
C GLY A 3 15.15 10.70 7.92
N GLN A 4 15.25 10.55 6.59
CA GLN A 4 15.43 11.71 5.71
C GLN A 4 14.18 12.60 5.79
N SER A 5 14.35 13.79 6.34
CA SER A 5 13.39 14.90 6.22
C SER A 5 13.17 15.18 4.73
N GLY A 6 11.94 14.99 4.26
CA GLY A 6 11.57 15.12 2.84
C GLY A 6 10.85 13.90 2.25
N ILE A 7 10.83 12.76 2.93
CA ILE A 7 10.10 11.57 2.46
C ILE A 7 8.61 11.67 2.79
N ASN A 8 7.74 11.60 1.77
CA ASN A 8 6.29 11.48 1.95
C ASN A 8 5.93 10.06 2.45
N ARG A 9 5.94 9.90 3.77
CA ARG A 9 5.69 8.62 4.46
C ARG A 9 4.29 8.07 4.19
N LEU A 10 3.30 8.95 3.99
CA LEU A 10 1.93 8.55 3.66
C LEU A 10 1.85 7.98 2.23
N ALA A 11 2.51 8.62 1.26
CA ALA A 11 2.55 8.12 -0.12
C ALA A 11 3.21 6.74 -0.19
N ILE A 12 4.29 6.55 0.57
CA ILE A 12 4.95 5.23 0.70
C ILE A 12 3.98 4.22 1.32
N GLY A 13 3.34 4.56 2.44
CA GLY A 13 2.40 3.65 3.11
C GLY A 13 1.25 3.22 2.20
N VAL A 14 0.63 4.16 1.49
CA VAL A 14 -0.46 3.89 0.53
C VAL A 14 0.03 3.10 -0.69
N GLY A 15 1.25 3.40 -1.16
CA GLY A 15 1.87 2.70 -2.27
C GLY A 15 2.23 1.24 -1.94
N MET A 16 2.59 0.98 -0.69
CA MET A 16 3.05 -0.32 -0.20
C MET A 16 1.92 -1.23 0.31
N ILE A 17 0.65 -0.83 0.22
CA ILE A 17 -0.47 -1.70 0.61
C ILE A 17 -0.41 -2.97 -0.25
N PRO A 18 -0.26 -4.17 0.35
CA PRO A 18 -0.16 -5.42 -0.39
C PRO A 18 -1.48 -5.69 -1.10
N ARG A 19 -1.45 -5.70 -2.43
CA ARG A 19 -2.59 -5.93 -3.32
C ARG A 19 -2.12 -6.60 -4.61
N GLY A 20 -3.03 -7.26 -5.31
CA GLY A 20 -2.77 -7.94 -6.58
C GLY A 20 -2.54 -9.44 -6.43
N GLU A 21 -1.71 -10.01 -7.32
CA GLU A 21 -1.55 -11.46 -7.51
C GLU A 21 -1.18 -12.20 -6.22
N VAL A 22 -0.27 -11.66 -5.41
CA VAL A 22 0.17 -12.30 -4.16
C VAL A 22 -0.98 -12.49 -3.17
N GLY A 23 -1.93 -11.54 -3.10
CA GLY A 23 -3.11 -11.65 -2.25
C GLY A 23 -4.08 -12.73 -2.73
N LEU A 24 -4.20 -12.91 -4.05
CA LEU A 24 -5.02 -13.97 -4.65
C LEU A 24 -4.37 -15.34 -4.49
N VAL A 25 -3.05 -15.43 -4.62
CA VAL A 25 -2.29 -16.66 -4.32
C VAL A 25 -2.49 -17.06 -2.86
N PHE A 26 -2.44 -16.10 -1.94
CA PHE A 26 -2.67 -16.37 -0.52
C PHE A 26 -4.10 -16.84 -0.22
N ALA A 27 -5.09 -16.25 -0.87
CA ALA A 27 -6.49 -16.70 -0.80
C ALA A 27 -6.62 -18.15 -1.32
N GLY A 28 -6.03 -18.46 -2.48
CA GLY A 28 -6.09 -19.81 -3.06
C GLY A 28 -5.39 -20.87 -2.20
N VAL A 29 -4.20 -20.57 -1.67
CA VAL A 29 -3.47 -21.47 -0.76
C VAL A 29 -4.21 -21.63 0.57
N GLY A 30 -4.77 -20.54 1.10
CA GLY A 30 -5.56 -20.56 2.33
C GLY A 30 -6.85 -21.36 2.21
N SER A 31 -7.51 -21.30 1.05
CA SER A 31 -8.69 -22.12 0.73
C SER A 31 -8.33 -23.59 0.56
N ALA A 32 -7.28 -23.89 -0.22
CA ALA A 32 -6.80 -25.26 -0.45
C ALA A 32 -6.29 -25.97 0.81
N SER A 33 -5.74 -25.22 1.76
CA SER A 33 -5.31 -25.75 3.07
C SER A 33 -6.45 -25.89 4.08
N GLY A 34 -7.65 -25.40 3.77
CA GLY A 34 -8.79 -25.36 4.69
C GLY A 34 -8.65 -24.33 5.82
N ALA A 35 -7.66 -23.42 5.73
CA ALA A 35 -7.42 -22.37 6.72
C ALA A 35 -8.40 -21.19 6.59
N LEU A 36 -9.01 -21.01 5.41
CA LEU A 36 -9.98 -19.96 5.13
C LEU A 36 -11.38 -20.55 4.94
N SER A 37 -12.39 -19.88 5.51
CA SER A 37 -13.79 -20.11 5.13
C SER A 37 -14.11 -19.37 3.84
N GLU A 38 -15.18 -19.79 3.14
CA GLU A 38 -15.66 -19.13 1.91
C GLU A 38 -15.87 -17.62 2.10
N ALA A 39 -16.37 -17.21 3.27
CA ALA A 39 -16.57 -15.81 3.61
C ALA A 39 -15.23 -15.05 3.73
N THR A 40 -14.20 -15.66 4.31
CA THR A 40 -12.88 -15.02 4.46
C THR A 40 -12.15 -14.95 3.13
N GLU A 41 -12.25 -15.99 2.30
CA GLU A 41 -11.72 -15.98 0.93
C GLU A 41 -12.35 -14.85 0.11
N ALA A 42 -13.68 -14.74 0.12
CA ALA A 42 -14.40 -13.66 -0.54
C ALA A 42 -13.98 -12.28 -0.01
N ALA A 43 -13.76 -12.14 1.30
CA ALA A 43 -13.29 -10.90 1.91
C ALA A 43 -11.89 -10.50 1.44
N ILE A 44 -10.95 -11.46 1.31
CA ILE A 44 -9.60 -11.19 0.80
C ILE A 44 -9.65 -10.75 -0.67
N ILE A 45 -10.43 -11.44 -1.50
CA ILE A 45 -10.62 -11.06 -2.91
C ILE A 45 -11.20 -9.65 -2.99
N MET A 46 -12.22 -9.34 -2.20
CA MET A 46 -12.83 -8.02 -2.18
C MET A 46 -11.84 -6.94 -1.73
N MET A 47 -11.03 -7.20 -0.70
CA MET A 47 -9.95 -6.30 -0.27
C MET A 47 -8.97 -6.01 -1.41
N VAL A 48 -8.51 -7.03 -2.13
CA VAL A 48 -7.57 -6.88 -3.24
C VAL A 48 -8.16 -5.98 -4.33
N ILE A 49 -9.41 -6.20 -4.72
CA ILE A 49 -10.10 -5.42 -5.75
C ILE A 49 -10.26 -3.97 -5.28
N LEU A 50 -10.83 -3.77 -4.08
CA LEU A 50 -11.10 -2.43 -3.54
C LEU A 50 -9.82 -1.61 -3.40
N THR A 51 -8.79 -2.17 -2.78
CA THR A 51 -7.52 -1.45 -2.57
C THR A 51 -6.80 -1.15 -3.87
N THR A 52 -6.96 -1.97 -4.92
CA THR A 52 -6.42 -1.71 -6.25
C THR A 52 -7.06 -0.48 -6.90
N PHE A 53 -8.37 -0.31 -6.77
CA PHE A 53 -9.08 0.85 -7.33
C PHE A 53 -8.99 2.11 -6.47
N ILE A 54 -8.92 1.96 -5.14
CA ILE A 54 -8.85 3.10 -4.20
C ILE A 54 -7.45 3.72 -4.18
N ALA A 55 -6.40 2.93 -4.41
CA ALA A 55 -5.04 3.42 -4.28
C ALA A 55 -4.61 4.50 -5.29
N PRO A 56 -4.94 4.45 -6.60
CA PRO A 56 -4.57 5.52 -7.53
C PRO A 56 -5.19 6.89 -7.16
N PRO A 57 -6.50 6.98 -6.82
CA PRO A 57 -7.08 8.21 -6.27
C PRO A 57 -6.40 8.66 -4.98
N LEU A 58 -6.16 7.73 -4.03
CA LEU A 58 -5.57 8.07 -2.74
C LEU A 58 -4.12 8.56 -2.88
N LEU A 59 -3.31 7.90 -3.72
CA LEU A 59 -1.97 8.36 -4.05
C LEU A 59 -2.01 9.75 -4.68
N ARG A 60 -2.93 10.01 -5.61
CA ARG A 60 -3.07 11.34 -6.23
C ARG A 60 -3.31 12.43 -5.19
N LEU A 61 -4.12 12.17 -4.16
CA LEU A 61 -4.36 13.11 -3.06
C LEU A 61 -3.13 13.32 -2.18
N VAL A 62 -2.42 12.24 -1.83
CA VAL A 62 -1.26 12.30 -0.94
C VAL A 62 -0.02 12.91 -1.64
N PHE A 63 0.07 12.80 -2.97
CA PHE A 63 1.10 13.49 -3.76
C PHE A 63 0.82 14.99 -3.97
N GLN A 64 -0.35 15.52 -3.57
CA GLN A 64 -0.66 16.96 -3.68
C GLN A 64 -0.13 17.80 -2.53
N GLU A 65 0.53 17.22 -1.54
CA GLU A 65 1.35 17.99 -0.60
C GLU A 65 2.72 18.25 -1.26
N PRO A 66 3.02 19.50 -1.69
CA PRO A 66 4.39 19.86 -2.00
C PRO A 66 5.13 19.83 -0.66
N SER A 67 5.78 18.72 -0.36
CA SER A 67 6.86 18.73 0.60
C SER A 67 7.88 19.73 0.09
N GLU A 68 7.93 20.90 0.74
CA GLU A 68 8.95 21.92 0.59
C GLU A 68 10.29 21.25 0.25
N PRO A 69 11.01 21.70 -0.81
CA PRO A 69 12.32 21.17 -1.09
C PRO A 69 13.17 21.40 0.16
N VAL A 70 13.67 20.32 0.75
CA VAL A 70 14.68 20.43 1.80
C VAL A 70 15.90 21.06 1.14
N GLU A 71 16.01 22.37 1.32
CA GLU A 71 17.21 23.14 1.08
C GLU A 71 18.31 22.51 1.94
N THR A 72 19.15 21.70 1.30
CA THR A 72 20.44 21.30 1.84
C THR A 72 21.30 22.57 1.91
N ALA A 73 21.06 23.38 2.94
CA ALA A 73 22.04 24.31 3.45
C ALA A 73 23.28 23.48 3.80
N GLY A 74 24.39 23.81 3.13
CA GLY A 74 25.59 22.99 3.15
C GLY A 74 26.26 22.91 4.51
N GLU A 75 26.87 21.76 4.77
CA GLU A 75 27.99 21.59 5.68
C GLU A 75 28.89 20.55 4.99
N SER A 76 29.89 21.02 4.22
CA SER A 76 31.31 21.12 4.62
C SER A 76 31.98 19.77 4.85
#